data_AF-A0A316ETN5-F1
#
_entry.id   AF-A0A316ETN5-F1
#
_cell.length_a   1.000
_cell.length_b   1.000
_cell.length_c   1.000
_cell.angle_alpha   90.00
_cell.angle_beta   90.00
_cell.angle_gamma   90.00
#
_symmetry.space_group_name_H-M   'P 1'
#
loop_
_entity.id
_entity.type
_entity.pdbx_description
1 polymer ?
#
loop_
_entity_poly.entity_id
_entity_poly.type
_entity_poly.pdbx_seq_one_letter_code
_entity_poly.pdbx_strand_id
1 'polypeptide(L)'
;MKLLSAHPVVAAVTGATVAAGVAVPVIVLDDPEPPAPTTNSAPDPRNTTPPNSAGPVPAPAPTATIRPGRLSLEWAGGGYLTARDDDVAVIAPADGDARDRRRATFVAVTGLADPDCYSFRTLDGRYLRHYELLAYANAPDGTAILPKDATYCPLPGATPETVILQSHNYPQLCLRWTGTELRIGYNDGSEKFRADNSFRIRPPLAG
;
A
#
# COMPACT_ATOMS: atom_id res chain seq x y z
N MET A 1 58.13 -42.37 15.33
CA MET A 1 58.52 -41.06 15.87
C MET A 1 57.31 -40.40 16.51
N LYS A 2 57.38 -40.21 17.84
CA LYS A 2 56.87 -39.11 18.70
C LYS A 2 55.62 -38.32 18.24
N LEU A 3 54.63 -37.97 19.05
CA LEU A 3 54.22 -38.22 20.46
C LEU A 3 52.80 -37.61 20.60
N LEU A 4 52.03 -38.10 21.56
CA LEU A 4 50.67 -37.69 21.91
C LEU A 4 50.51 -36.18 22.23
N SER A 5 49.32 -35.63 21.98
CA SER A 5 48.59 -34.84 23.00
C SER A 5 47.15 -34.56 22.59
N ALA A 6 46.23 -35.20 23.30
CA ALA A 6 44.88 -34.71 23.52
C ALA A 6 44.91 -33.74 24.72
N HIS A 7 44.12 -32.66 24.68
CA HIS A 7 43.60 -32.02 25.88
C HIS A 7 42.16 -31.55 25.61
N PRO A 8 41.19 -31.92 26.46
CA PRO A 8 39.83 -31.38 26.41
C PRO A 8 39.82 -30.01 27.09
N VAL A 9 39.04 -29.06 26.59
CA VAL A 9 38.72 -27.84 27.34
C VAL A 9 37.24 -27.87 27.69
N VAL A 10 36.99 -28.23 28.94
CA VAL A 10 35.73 -28.07 29.65
C VAL A 10 35.51 -26.57 29.88
N ALA A 11 34.50 -25.99 29.24
CA ALA A 11 34.05 -24.64 29.58
C ALA A 11 33.02 -24.75 30.71
N ALA A 12 33.44 -24.37 31.92
CA ALA A 12 32.56 -24.23 33.06
C ALA A 12 31.65 -23.00 32.86
N VAL A 13 30.34 -23.21 32.89
CA VAL A 13 29.34 -22.14 32.96
C VAL A 13 29.11 -21.83 34.43
N THR A 14 29.71 -20.75 34.92
CA THR A 14 29.38 -20.15 36.21
C THR A 14 28.15 -19.25 36.04
N GLY A 15 27.01 -19.71 36.55
CA GLY A 15 25.80 -18.90 36.68
C GLY A 15 25.98 -17.83 37.75
N ALA A 16 25.97 -16.56 37.35
CA ALA A 16 25.83 -15.42 38.26
C ALA A 16 24.38 -14.93 38.19
N THR A 17 23.58 -15.29 39.19
CA THR A 17 22.25 -14.69 39.42
C THR A 17 22.43 -13.28 39.94
N VAL A 18 22.15 -12.28 39.10
CA VAL A 18 22.03 -10.88 39.54
C VAL A 18 20.60 -10.67 40.03
N ALA A 19 20.43 -10.65 41.35
CA ALA A 19 19.19 -10.19 41.96
C ALA A 19 19.17 -8.65 41.91
N ALA A 20 18.52 -8.09 40.88
CA ALA A 20 18.20 -6.67 40.86
C ALA A 20 17.06 -6.41 41.86
N GLY A 21 17.39 -5.91 43.04
CA GLY A 21 16.40 -5.39 43.98
C GLY A 21 15.73 -4.16 43.38
N VAL A 22 14.46 -4.29 43.00
CA VAL A 22 13.63 -3.17 42.56
C VAL A 22 13.17 -2.43 43.82
N ALA A 23 13.78 -1.28 44.10
CA ALA A 23 13.23 -0.31 45.04
C ALA A 23 12.25 0.58 44.25
N VAL A 24 10.95 0.45 44.54
CA VAL A 24 9.91 1.36 44.03
C VAL A 24 9.83 2.54 45.02
N PRO A 25 10.20 3.78 44.64
CA PRO A 25 9.90 4.92 45.47
C PRO A 25 8.38 5.16 45.45
N VAL A 26 7.77 5.20 46.64
CA VAL A 26 6.41 5.74 46.82
C VAL A 26 6.52 7.25 46.67
N ILE A 27 6.16 7.77 45.50
CA ILE A 27 5.97 9.21 45.29
C ILE A 27 4.59 9.53 45.86
N VAL A 28 4.55 10.20 47.01
CA VAL A 28 3.33 10.86 47.48
C VAL A 28 3.13 12.08 46.59
N LEU A 29 2.20 11.99 45.63
CA LEU A 29 1.72 13.16 44.91
C LEU A 29 0.78 13.93 45.83
N ASP A 30 1.27 15.01 46.43
CA ASP A 30 0.45 16.14 46.83
C ASP A 30 -0.01 16.83 45.54
N ASP A 31 -1.20 16.45 45.04
CA ASP A 31 -1.82 17.08 43.88
C ASP A 31 -2.78 18.18 44.39
N PRO A 32 -2.51 19.47 44.15
CA PRO A 32 -3.47 20.51 44.49
C PRO A 32 -4.70 20.38 43.60
N GLU A 33 -5.86 20.15 44.23
CA GLU A 33 -7.17 20.10 43.57
C GLU A 33 -7.36 21.31 42.62
N PRO A 34 -7.60 21.09 41.32
CA PRO A 34 -7.87 22.17 40.38
C PRO A 34 -9.15 22.91 40.80
N PRO A 35 -9.19 24.25 40.76
CA PRO A 35 -10.41 24.98 41.07
C PRO A 35 -11.54 24.56 40.11
N ALA A 36 -12.70 24.26 40.68
CA ALA A 36 -13.91 23.89 39.96
C ALA A 36 -14.23 24.92 38.84
N PRO A 37 -14.64 24.48 37.64
CA PRO A 37 -15.05 25.41 36.60
C PRO A 37 -16.31 26.15 37.06
N THR A 38 -16.22 27.47 37.05
CA THR A 38 -17.36 28.37 37.23
C THR A 38 -18.42 28.07 36.16
N THR A 39 -19.67 27.97 36.59
CA THR A 39 -20.84 27.83 35.73
C THR A 39 -21.02 29.09 34.89
N ASN A 40 -20.42 29.12 33.71
CA ASN A 40 -20.82 30.07 32.68
C ASN A 40 -22.19 29.66 32.16
N SER A 41 -23.18 30.52 32.39
CA SER A 41 -24.53 30.44 31.87
C SER A 41 -24.56 30.01 30.40
N ALA A 42 -25.38 29.00 30.09
CA ALA A 42 -25.64 28.56 28.72
C ALA A 42 -26.19 29.72 27.86
N PRO A 43 -25.74 29.88 26.60
CA PRO A 43 -26.37 30.80 25.66
C PRO A 43 -27.77 30.29 25.25
N ASP A 44 -28.75 31.20 25.19
CA ASP A 44 -30.15 31.02 24.77
C ASP A 44 -30.23 30.33 23.38
N PRO A 45 -31.04 29.26 23.19
CA PRO A 45 -31.14 28.57 21.90
C PRO A 45 -32.12 29.29 20.99
N ARG A 46 -31.84 30.54 20.60
CA ARG A 46 -32.64 31.26 19.60
C ARG A 46 -31.78 32.04 18.61
N ASN A 47 -31.90 31.63 17.36
CA ASN A 47 -31.47 32.28 16.11
C ASN A 47 -29.96 32.32 15.80
N THR A 48 -29.47 31.23 15.24
CA THR A 48 -28.47 31.30 14.15
C THR A 48 -28.89 30.35 13.03
N THR A 49 -29.42 30.94 11.97
CA THR A 49 -29.63 30.31 10.66
C THR A 49 -28.29 29.75 10.16
N PRO A 50 -28.19 28.48 9.72
CA PRO A 50 -26.96 28.00 9.09
C PRO A 50 -26.76 28.72 7.74
N PRO A 51 -25.56 29.21 7.40
CA PRO A 51 -25.30 29.72 6.07
C PRO A 51 -25.30 28.54 5.10
N ASN A 52 -26.44 28.34 4.44
CA ASN A 52 -26.57 27.40 3.35
C ASN A 52 -25.86 28.01 2.13
N SER A 53 -24.57 27.70 1.97
CA SER A 53 -23.79 27.98 0.75
C SER A 53 -22.67 26.97 0.62
N ALA A 54 -23.01 25.68 0.65
CA ALA A 54 -22.21 24.69 -0.05
C ALA A 54 -22.55 24.87 -1.54
N GLY A 55 -21.64 25.50 -2.29
CA GLY A 55 -21.71 25.51 -3.75
C GLY A 55 -21.74 24.06 -4.30
N PRO A 56 -22.12 23.86 -5.58
CA PRO A 56 -22.15 22.53 -6.16
C PRO A 56 -20.80 21.85 -5.94
N VAL A 57 -20.81 20.69 -5.26
CA VAL A 57 -19.65 19.80 -5.26
C VAL A 57 -19.29 19.56 -6.73
N PRO A 58 -18.04 19.83 -7.16
CA PRO A 58 -17.65 19.55 -8.52
C PRO A 58 -17.96 18.08 -8.81
N ALA A 59 -18.67 17.82 -9.91
CA ALA A 59 -18.91 16.46 -10.35
C ALA A 59 -17.56 15.72 -10.43
N PRO A 60 -17.46 14.48 -9.92
CA PRO A 60 -16.22 13.73 -10.02
C PRO A 60 -15.79 13.65 -11.48
N ALA A 61 -14.52 13.97 -11.74
CA ALA A 61 -13.94 13.83 -13.07
C ALA A 61 -14.14 12.39 -13.57
N PRO A 62 -14.39 12.18 -14.87
CA PRO A 62 -14.57 10.83 -15.40
C PRO A 62 -13.31 10.00 -15.14
N THR A 63 -13.45 8.88 -14.42
CA THR A 63 -12.38 7.90 -14.24
C THR A 63 -12.18 7.14 -15.54
N ALA A 64 -10.93 7.01 -16.00
CA ALA A 64 -10.64 6.17 -17.15
C ALA A 64 -11.10 4.72 -16.87
N THR A 65 -11.90 4.15 -17.77
CA THR A 65 -12.48 2.83 -17.55
C THR A 65 -11.48 1.73 -17.88
N ILE A 66 -11.18 0.86 -16.90
CA ILE A 66 -10.42 -0.36 -17.15
C ILE A 66 -11.36 -1.38 -17.77
N ARG A 67 -11.07 -1.85 -18.99
CA ARG A 67 -11.81 -2.95 -19.60
C ARG A 67 -11.22 -4.26 -19.12
N PRO A 68 -12.02 -5.20 -18.57
CA PRO A 68 -11.54 -6.55 -18.28
C PRO A 68 -10.90 -7.20 -19.52
N GLY A 69 -9.85 -7.99 -19.31
CA GLY A 69 -9.06 -8.61 -20.37
C GLY A 69 -7.58 -8.27 -20.29
N ARG A 70 -6.85 -8.65 -21.33
CA ARG A 70 -5.40 -8.41 -21.41
C ARG A 70 -5.10 -6.94 -21.63
N LEU A 71 -4.17 -6.39 -20.85
CA LEU A 71 -3.73 -5.00 -20.93
C LEU A 71 -2.29 -4.85 -20.43
N SER A 72 -1.73 -3.68 -20.67
CA SER A 72 -0.48 -3.22 -20.05
C SER A 72 -0.73 -1.87 -19.35
N LEU A 73 -0.07 -1.66 -18.22
CA LEU A 73 -0.19 -0.45 -17.38
C LEU A 73 1.06 0.39 -17.57
N GLU A 74 0.97 1.45 -18.37
CA GLU A 74 2.07 2.38 -18.60
C GLU A 74 2.07 3.46 -17.52
N TRP A 75 3.17 3.61 -16.78
CA TRP A 75 3.28 4.67 -15.78
C TRP A 75 3.38 6.04 -16.46
N ALA A 76 2.79 7.07 -15.86
CA ALA A 76 2.71 8.41 -16.46
C ALA A 76 4.08 9.00 -16.83
N GLY A 77 5.12 8.69 -16.05
CA GLY A 77 6.51 9.09 -16.29
C GLY A 77 7.33 8.14 -17.18
N GLY A 78 6.70 7.11 -17.76
CA GLY A 78 7.30 6.21 -18.76
C GLY A 78 7.63 4.80 -18.26
N GLY A 79 7.61 3.82 -19.16
CA GLY A 79 7.76 2.41 -18.80
C GLY A 79 6.46 1.79 -18.29
N TYR A 80 6.51 0.50 -17.95
CA TYR A 80 5.33 -0.31 -17.66
C TYR A 80 5.47 -1.00 -16.31
N LEU A 81 4.33 -1.14 -15.62
CA LEU A 81 4.20 -2.11 -14.54
C LEU A 81 4.68 -3.46 -15.04
N THR A 82 5.65 -4.04 -14.35
CA THR A 82 6.32 -5.28 -14.73
C THR A 82 6.42 -6.19 -13.52
N ALA A 83 5.89 -7.40 -13.62
CA ALA A 83 6.06 -8.45 -12.62
C ALA A 83 7.33 -9.24 -12.91
N ARG A 84 8.33 -9.12 -12.04
CA ARG A 84 9.61 -9.84 -12.18
C ARG A 84 9.47 -11.31 -11.76
N ASP A 85 10.52 -12.08 -12.02
CA ASP A 85 10.58 -13.51 -11.69
C ASP A 85 10.80 -13.75 -10.19
N ASP A 86 11.38 -12.79 -9.48
CA ASP A 86 11.51 -12.77 -8.02
C ASP A 86 10.28 -12.14 -7.34
N ASP A 87 9.13 -12.20 -8.00
CA ASP A 87 7.81 -11.68 -7.59
C ASP A 87 7.68 -10.17 -7.40
N VAL A 88 8.75 -9.39 -7.39
CA VAL A 88 8.63 -7.94 -7.18
C VAL A 88 7.98 -7.25 -8.39
N ALA A 89 7.04 -6.35 -8.12
CA ALA A 89 6.48 -5.46 -9.13
C ALA A 89 7.31 -4.16 -9.23
N VAL A 90 7.68 -3.77 -10.45
CA VAL A 90 8.45 -2.54 -10.72
C VAL A 90 7.90 -1.79 -11.92
N ILE A 91 8.43 -0.59 -12.18
CA ILE A 91 8.31 0.07 -13.49
C ILE A 91 9.59 -0.21 -14.28
N ALA A 92 9.43 -0.75 -15.49
CA ALA A 92 10.55 -1.05 -16.39
C ALA A 92 10.20 -0.77 -17.86
N PRO A 93 11.18 -0.54 -18.73
CA PRO A 93 10.99 -0.62 -20.18
C PRO A 93 10.48 -2.01 -20.57
N ALA A 94 9.57 -2.07 -21.55
CA ALA A 94 8.97 -3.33 -22.01
C ALA A 94 8.67 -3.34 -23.52
N ASP A 95 9.35 -2.48 -24.28
CA ASP A 95 9.30 -2.39 -25.73
C ASP A 95 10.29 -3.35 -26.43
N GLY A 96 11.21 -3.94 -25.67
CA GLY A 96 12.22 -4.89 -26.14
C GLY A 96 11.69 -6.30 -26.39
N ASP A 97 12.33 -7.30 -25.77
CA ASP A 97 12.10 -8.71 -26.09
C ASP A 97 10.75 -9.26 -25.59
N ALA A 98 10.40 -10.46 -26.07
CA ALA A 98 9.13 -11.09 -25.76
C ALA A 98 8.91 -11.41 -24.26
N ARG A 99 9.99 -11.59 -23.49
CA ARG A 99 9.92 -11.89 -22.06
C ARG A 99 9.52 -10.65 -21.29
N ASP A 100 10.13 -9.50 -21.56
CA ASP A 100 9.81 -8.25 -20.89
C ASP A 100 8.38 -7.80 -21.22
N ARG A 101 7.98 -7.92 -22.49
CA ARG A 101 6.60 -7.69 -22.93
C ARG A 101 5.59 -8.57 -22.19
N ARG A 102 5.92 -9.85 -21.95
CA ARG A 102 5.07 -10.78 -21.18
C ARG A 102 4.96 -10.39 -19.72
N ARG A 103 6.07 -10.02 -19.08
CA ARG A 103 6.09 -9.57 -17.67
C ARG A 103 5.36 -8.25 -17.45
N ALA A 104 5.27 -7.42 -18.48
CA ALA A 104 4.52 -6.17 -18.48
C ALA A 104 3.07 -6.29 -19.00
N THR A 105 2.58 -7.52 -19.20
CA THR A 105 1.21 -7.80 -19.62
C THR A 105 0.44 -8.50 -18.51
N PHE A 106 -0.73 -7.95 -18.20
CA PHE A 106 -1.63 -8.48 -17.19
C PHE A 106 -2.99 -8.78 -17.82
N VAL A 107 -3.76 -9.65 -17.17
CA VAL A 107 -5.19 -9.83 -17.38
C VAL A 107 -5.90 -9.09 -16.25
N ALA A 108 -6.54 -7.97 -16.56
CA ALA A 108 -7.47 -7.35 -15.63
C ALA A 108 -8.73 -8.22 -15.53
N VAL A 109 -9.07 -8.60 -14.32
CA VAL A 109 -10.28 -9.33 -13.97
C VAL A 109 -11.10 -8.51 -12.99
N THR A 110 -12.37 -8.86 -12.84
CA THR A 110 -13.20 -8.39 -11.73
C THR A 110 -12.45 -8.59 -10.42
N GLY A 111 -12.47 -7.58 -9.54
CA GLY A 111 -11.73 -7.59 -8.29
C GLY A 111 -12.04 -8.83 -7.46
N LEU A 112 -10.98 -9.46 -6.95
CA LEU A 112 -11.12 -10.71 -6.18
C LEU A 112 -11.88 -10.51 -4.86
N ALA A 113 -11.84 -9.30 -4.28
CA ALA A 113 -12.57 -8.94 -3.07
C ALA A 113 -13.81 -8.08 -3.32
N ASP A 114 -13.89 -7.41 -4.47
CA ASP A 114 -14.93 -6.43 -4.77
C ASP A 114 -15.21 -6.37 -6.28
N PRO A 115 -16.45 -6.64 -6.73
CA PRO A 115 -16.78 -6.67 -8.14
C PRO A 115 -16.75 -5.30 -8.85
N ASP A 116 -16.77 -4.20 -8.10
CA ASP A 116 -16.70 -2.85 -8.65
C ASP A 116 -15.23 -2.39 -8.89
N CYS A 117 -14.27 -3.20 -8.41
CA CYS A 117 -12.83 -2.95 -8.53
C CYS A 117 -12.17 -4.01 -9.43
N TYR A 118 -10.84 -3.96 -9.54
CA TYR A 118 -10.07 -4.83 -10.44
C TYR A 118 -8.94 -5.54 -9.73
N SER A 119 -8.61 -6.73 -10.21
CA SER A 119 -7.37 -7.43 -9.86
C SER A 119 -6.57 -7.68 -11.13
N PHE A 120 -5.24 -7.57 -11.04
CA PHE A 120 -4.35 -7.71 -12.19
C PHE A 120 -3.59 -9.04 -12.09
N ARG A 121 -3.97 -9.99 -12.94
CA ARG A 121 -3.35 -11.31 -13.00
C ARG A 121 -2.25 -11.33 -14.04
N THR A 122 -1.05 -11.77 -13.69
CA THR A 122 0.01 -12.03 -14.67
C THR A 122 -0.37 -13.19 -15.60
N LEU A 123 0.33 -13.33 -16.73
CA LEU A 123 0.03 -14.40 -17.70
C LEU A 123 0.30 -15.81 -17.17
N ASP A 124 1.17 -15.95 -16.17
CA ASP A 124 1.47 -17.19 -15.44
C ASP A 124 0.55 -17.42 -14.22
N GLY A 125 -0.43 -16.54 -13.97
CA GLY A 125 -1.50 -16.77 -12.99
C GLY A 125 -1.28 -16.21 -11.59
N ARG A 126 -0.20 -15.47 -11.36
CA ARG A 126 0.03 -14.69 -10.14
C ARG A 126 -0.83 -13.41 -10.15
N TYR A 127 -1.03 -12.78 -9.00
CA TYR A 127 -1.78 -11.53 -8.87
C TYR A 127 -0.91 -10.43 -8.31
N LEU A 128 -0.98 -9.25 -8.92
CA LEU A 128 -0.45 -8.02 -8.32
C LEU A 128 -1.18 -7.81 -6.99
N ARG A 129 -0.43 -7.78 -5.90
CA ARG A 129 -0.90 -7.48 -4.55
C ARG A 129 0.08 -6.56 -3.86
N HIS A 130 -0.38 -5.90 -2.80
CA HIS A 130 0.55 -5.34 -1.82
C HIS A 130 0.82 -6.37 -0.70
N TYR A 131 2.02 -6.30 -0.12
CA TYR A 131 2.43 -7.05 1.07
C TYR A 131 3.50 -6.23 1.79
N GLU A 132 3.31 -5.96 3.09
CA GLU A 132 4.16 -5.02 3.85
C GLU A 132 4.33 -3.66 3.13
N LEU A 133 3.24 -3.20 2.51
CA LEU A 133 3.15 -2.01 1.65
C LEU A 133 3.84 -2.11 0.30
N LEU A 134 4.73 -3.08 0.06
CA LEU A 134 5.42 -3.27 -1.21
C LEU A 134 4.54 -4.04 -2.20
N ALA A 135 4.70 -3.80 -3.49
CA ALA A 135 3.93 -4.47 -4.53
C ALA A 135 4.67 -5.72 -5.06
N TYR A 136 3.96 -6.83 -5.07
CA TYR A 136 4.43 -8.12 -5.58
C TYR A 136 3.40 -8.74 -6.52
N ALA A 137 3.84 -9.65 -7.38
CA ALA A 137 2.99 -10.59 -8.09
C ALA A 137 3.19 -11.96 -7.43
N ASN A 138 2.20 -12.43 -6.66
CA ASN A 138 2.29 -13.74 -6.00
C ASN A 138 1.23 -14.71 -6.50
N ALA A 139 1.53 -16.00 -6.44
CA ALA A 139 0.55 -17.03 -6.74
C ALA A 139 -0.61 -17.00 -5.73
N PRO A 140 -1.84 -17.37 -6.13
CA PRO A 140 -2.92 -17.56 -5.19
C PRO A 140 -2.55 -18.67 -4.19
N ASP A 141 -2.62 -18.35 -2.90
CA ASP A 141 -2.21 -19.22 -1.79
C ASP A 141 -3.40 -19.79 -0.99
N GLY A 142 -4.63 -19.50 -1.44
CA GLY A 142 -5.87 -19.90 -0.77
C GLY A 142 -6.20 -19.09 0.49
N THR A 143 -5.40 -18.08 0.83
CA THR A 143 -5.67 -17.22 1.99
C THR A 143 -6.76 -16.20 1.68
N ALA A 144 -7.52 -15.82 2.71
CA ALA A 144 -8.55 -14.79 2.58
C ALA A 144 -7.97 -13.36 2.42
N ILE A 145 -6.65 -13.17 2.67
CA ILE A 145 -6.01 -11.85 2.59
C ILE A 145 -5.60 -11.51 1.16
N LEU A 146 -5.14 -12.49 0.36
CA LEU A 146 -4.69 -12.23 -1.01
C LEU A 146 -5.75 -11.54 -1.86
N PRO A 147 -7.04 -11.96 -1.88
CA PRO A 147 -8.08 -11.23 -2.62
C PRO A 147 -8.17 -9.75 -2.24
N LYS A 148 -8.01 -9.42 -0.96
CA LYS A 148 -8.09 -8.05 -0.44
C LYS A 148 -6.87 -7.23 -0.86
N ASP A 149 -5.69 -7.80 -0.71
CA ASP A 149 -4.43 -7.14 -1.06
C ASP A 149 -4.22 -6.99 -2.57
N ALA A 150 -4.85 -7.86 -3.37
CA ALA A 150 -4.78 -7.89 -4.83
C ALA A 150 -5.93 -7.15 -5.53
N THR A 151 -6.81 -6.47 -4.79
CA THR A 151 -7.93 -5.71 -5.36
C THR A 151 -7.63 -4.22 -5.30
N TYR A 152 -7.75 -3.55 -6.45
CA TYR A 152 -7.51 -2.12 -6.61
C TYR A 152 -8.70 -1.44 -7.27
N CYS A 153 -9.13 -0.33 -6.69
CA CYS A 153 -10.25 0.48 -7.18
C CYS A 153 -9.68 1.67 -7.97
N PRO A 154 -10.09 1.88 -9.24
CA PRO A 154 -9.55 2.95 -10.06
C PRO A 154 -10.12 4.30 -9.60
N LEU A 155 -9.24 5.27 -9.39
CA LEU A 155 -9.57 6.67 -9.18
C LEU A 155 -9.15 7.49 -10.40
N PRO A 156 -9.75 8.69 -10.63
CA PRO A 156 -9.29 9.60 -11.66
C PRO A 156 -7.79 9.92 -11.54
N GLY A 157 -7.04 9.75 -12.63
CA GLY A 157 -5.64 10.11 -12.69
C GLY A 157 -5.40 11.59 -13.03
N ALA A 158 -4.19 11.89 -13.51
CA ALA A 158 -3.79 13.24 -13.89
C ALA A 158 -4.52 13.77 -15.14
N THR A 159 -4.88 12.88 -16.06
CA THR A 159 -5.71 13.16 -17.24
C THR A 159 -6.89 12.19 -17.31
N PRO A 160 -7.95 12.49 -18.10
CA PRO A 160 -9.13 11.62 -18.24
C PRO A 160 -8.82 10.19 -18.72
N GLU A 161 -7.68 9.97 -19.39
CA GLU A 161 -7.24 8.69 -19.93
C GLU A 161 -6.37 7.88 -18.95
N THR A 162 -6.14 8.43 -17.75
CA THR A 162 -5.27 7.83 -16.73
C THR A 162 -6.03 7.49 -15.46
N VAL A 163 -5.53 6.50 -14.73
CA VAL A 163 -6.06 6.07 -13.44
C VAL A 163 -5.00 6.04 -12.36
N ILE A 164 -5.41 6.29 -11.12
CA ILE A 164 -4.67 5.86 -9.93
C ILE A 164 -5.30 4.57 -9.42
N LEU A 165 -4.49 3.62 -8.96
CA LEU A 165 -4.95 2.35 -8.42
C LEU A 165 -4.97 2.41 -6.88
N GLN A 166 -6.13 2.67 -6.29
CA GLN A 166 -6.34 2.69 -4.85
C GLN A 166 -6.45 1.27 -4.30
N SER A 167 -5.80 0.95 -3.19
CA SER A 167 -5.97 -0.34 -2.53
C SER A 167 -7.38 -0.48 -1.96
N HIS A 168 -8.04 -1.62 -2.21
CA HIS A 168 -9.37 -1.90 -1.69
C HIS A 168 -9.40 -1.96 -0.15
N ASN A 169 -8.47 -2.70 0.46
CA ASN A 169 -8.43 -2.86 1.91
C ASN A 169 -7.65 -1.77 2.65
N TYR A 170 -6.95 -0.88 1.93
CA TYR A 170 -6.36 0.35 2.47
C TYR A 170 -6.78 1.56 1.62
N PRO A 171 -8.02 2.07 1.76
CA PRO A 171 -8.57 3.10 0.86
C PRO A 171 -7.81 4.44 0.84
N GLN A 172 -6.92 4.71 1.80
CA GLN A 172 -6.11 5.93 1.77
C GLN A 172 -4.80 5.75 0.98
N LEU A 173 -4.47 4.52 0.58
CA LEU A 173 -3.20 4.17 -0.05
C LEU A 173 -3.42 3.76 -1.51
N CYS A 174 -2.58 4.28 -2.39
CA CYS A 174 -2.61 3.98 -3.82
C CYS A 174 -1.26 3.45 -4.29
N LEU A 175 -1.28 2.64 -5.35
CA LEU A 175 -0.07 2.14 -6.00
C LEU A 175 0.79 3.32 -6.49
N ARG A 176 2.06 3.28 -6.13
CA ARG A 176 3.02 4.37 -6.30
C ARG A 176 4.39 3.83 -6.66
N TRP A 177 5.00 4.43 -7.67
CA TRP A 177 6.40 4.22 -8.02
C TRP A 177 7.29 5.16 -7.20
N THR A 178 8.35 4.61 -6.60
CA THR A 178 9.31 5.41 -5.81
C THR A 178 10.57 5.78 -6.60
N GLY A 179 10.74 5.24 -7.80
CA GLY A 179 12.01 5.25 -8.54
C GLY A 179 12.80 3.95 -8.41
N THR A 180 12.52 3.13 -7.40
CA THR A 180 13.20 1.84 -7.18
C THR A 180 12.23 0.67 -7.04
N GLU A 181 11.07 0.89 -6.42
CA GLU A 181 10.08 -0.12 -6.12
C GLU A 181 8.65 0.41 -6.31
N LEU A 182 7.72 -0.50 -6.57
CA LEU A 182 6.30 -0.19 -6.42
C LEU A 182 5.84 -0.54 -5.02
N ARG A 183 4.99 0.33 -4.47
CA ARG A 183 4.39 0.17 -3.16
C ARG A 183 3.02 0.83 -3.15
N ILE A 184 2.24 0.60 -2.10
CA ILE A 184 1.10 1.46 -1.78
C ILE A 184 1.55 2.60 -0.86
N GLY A 185 1.06 3.81 -1.12
CA GLY A 185 1.42 5.01 -0.38
C GLY A 185 0.26 6.01 -0.30
N TYR A 186 0.33 6.90 0.70
CA TYR A 186 -0.74 7.84 0.99
C TYR A 186 -1.03 8.77 -0.18
N ASN A 187 -2.30 8.82 -0.60
CA ASN A 187 -2.79 9.76 -1.59
C ASN A 187 -3.31 11.02 -0.90
N ASP A 188 -2.55 12.11 -1.01
CA ASP A 188 -2.89 13.42 -0.43
C ASP A 188 -3.90 14.23 -1.27
N GLY A 189 -4.37 13.67 -2.39
CA GLY A 189 -5.30 14.31 -3.30
C GLY A 189 -4.69 15.43 -4.16
N SER A 190 -3.37 15.65 -4.08
CA SER A 190 -2.69 16.69 -4.85
C SER A 190 -2.61 16.35 -6.34
N GLU A 191 -2.53 17.38 -7.18
CA GLU A 191 -2.25 17.22 -8.62
C GLU A 191 -0.90 16.54 -8.85
N LYS A 192 0.09 16.86 -8.01
CA LYS A 192 1.41 16.21 -8.05
C LYS A 192 1.31 14.71 -7.79
N PHE A 193 0.54 14.29 -6.78
CA PHE A 193 0.33 12.88 -6.53
C PHE A 193 -0.31 12.19 -7.73
N ARG A 194 -1.32 12.82 -8.35
CA ARG A 194 -1.93 12.29 -9.57
C ARG A 194 -0.92 12.21 -10.72
N ALA A 195 -0.15 13.25 -10.98
CA ALA A 195 0.84 13.29 -12.05
C ALA A 195 1.90 12.18 -11.88
N ASP A 196 2.38 11.97 -10.66
CA ASP A 196 3.47 11.03 -10.38
C ASP A 196 3.00 9.57 -10.24
N ASN A 197 1.71 9.30 -10.01
CA ASN A 197 1.21 7.94 -9.66
C ASN A 197 0.09 7.43 -10.56
N SER A 198 -0.12 8.09 -11.71
CA SER A 198 -1.11 7.69 -12.69
C SER A 198 -0.59 6.63 -13.66
N PHE A 199 -1.49 5.77 -14.13
CA PHE A 199 -1.25 4.77 -15.17
C PHE A 199 -2.16 5.00 -16.38
N ARG A 200 -1.61 4.90 -17.58
CA ARG A 200 -2.37 4.78 -18.83
C ARG A 200 -2.67 3.31 -19.07
N ILE A 201 -3.92 2.99 -19.37
CA ILE A 201 -4.30 1.65 -19.79
C ILE A 201 -3.97 1.48 -21.27
N ARG A 202 -3.09 0.52 -21.60
CA ARG A 202 -2.62 0.27 -22.96
C ARG A 202 -3.08 -1.09 -23.45
N PRO A 203 -3.19 -1.28 -24.78
CA PRO A 203 -3.25 -2.61 -25.37
C PRO A 203 -2.12 -3.50 -24.83
N PRO A 204 -2.34 -4.81 -24.68
CA PRO A 204 -1.35 -5.70 -24.11
C PRO A 204 -0.09 -5.73 -24.96
N LEU A 205 1.07 -5.70 -24.31
CA LEU A 205 2.35 -5.86 -24.99
C LEU A 205 2.57 -7.32 -25.44
N ALA A 206 1.95 -8.31 -24.81
CA ALA A 206 2.06 -9.72 -25.18
C ALA A 206 0.70 -10.40 -25.45
N GLY A 207 0.71 -11.29 -26.44
CA GLY A 207 -0.44 -12.09 -26.90
C GLY A 207 -0.79 -13.28 -26.02
#